data_AF-A0A2H9RQ01-F1
#
_entry.id   AF-A0A2H9RQ01-F1
#
_cell.length_a   1.000
_cell.length_b   1.000
_cell.length_c   1.000
_cell.angle_alpha   90.00
_cell.angle_beta   90.00
_cell.angle_gamma   90.00
#
_symmetry.space_group_name_H-M   'P 1'
#
loop_
_entity.id
_entity.type
_entity.pdbx_description
1 polymer ?
#
loop_
_entity_poly.entity_id
_entity_poly.type
_entity_poly.pdbx_seq_one_letter_code
_entity_poly.pdbx_strand_id
1 'polypeptide(L)' 'MNSDTQKKIDNILYETNAKISAIVDEIRNIRFSQMDENKKQERCDYLRNEFERVMFEEEKKIEEIQANEN' A
#
# COMPACT_ATOMS: atom_id res chain seq x y z
N MET A 1 -15.56 -6.89 18.34
CA MET A 1 -14.49 -5.89 18.23
C MET A 1 -14.87 -4.68 19.05
N ASN A 2 -13.96 -4.23 19.91
CA ASN A 2 -14.18 -3.00 20.68
C ASN A 2 -14.10 -1.77 19.76
N SER A 3 -14.78 -0.68 20.12
CA SER A 3 -14.77 0.59 19.38
C SER A 3 -13.36 1.12 19.15
N ASP A 4 -12.42 0.90 20.08
CA ASP A 4 -11.06 1.41 19.96
C ASP A 4 -10.22 0.61 18.97
N THR A 5 -10.47 -0.69 18.84
CA THR A 5 -9.79 -1.52 17.85
C THR A 5 -10.30 -1.28 16.45
N GLN A 6 -11.61 -1.07 16.30
CA GLN A 6 -12.15 -0.64 15.02
C GLN A 6 -11.49 0.67 14.54
N LYS A 7 -11.34 1.67 15.43
CA LYS A 7 -10.65 2.92 15.10
C LYS A 7 -9.19 2.72 14.67
N LYS A 8 -8.46 1.81 15.32
CA LYS A 8 -7.06 1.51 14.95
C LYS A 8 -6.98 0.90 13.55
N ILE A 9 -7.87 -0.04 13.24
CA ILE A 9 -7.94 -0.66 11.91
C ILE A 9 -8.36 0.37 10.86
N ASP A 10 -9.35 1.21 11.15
CA ASP A 10 -9.79 2.27 10.24
C ASP A 10 -8.66 3.25 9.92
N ASN A 11 -7.85 3.63 10.92
CA ASN A 11 -6.67 4.48 10.72
C ASN A 11 -5.63 3.81 9.83
N ILE A 12 -5.35 2.51 10.05
CA ILE A 12 -4.43 1.74 9.20
C ILE A 12 -4.92 1.72 7.76
N LEU A 13 -6.21 1.43 7.54
CA LEU A 13 -6.80 1.41 6.20
C LEU A 13 -6.72 2.79 5.52
N TYR A 14 -6.94 3.86 6.28
CA TYR A 14 -6.81 5.23 5.77
C TYR A 14 -5.38 5.55 5.32
N GLU A 15 -4.38 5.27 6.15
CA GLU A 15 -2.97 5.48 5.81
C GLU A 15 -2.53 4.59 4.64
N THR A 16 -3.01 3.34 4.61
CA THR A 16 -2.74 2.38 3.52
C THR A 16 -3.27 2.90 2.20
N ASN A 17 -4.49 3.43 2.17
CA ASN A 17 -5.08 4.03 0.97
C ASN A 17 -4.24 5.22 0.45
N ALA A 18 -3.69 6.05 1.35
CA ALA A 18 -2.82 7.15 0.95
C ALA A 18 -1.53 6.64 0.28
N LYS A 19 -0.88 5.61 0.86
CA LYS A 19 0.32 4.98 0.29
C LYS A 19 0.05 4.34 -1.07
N ILE A 20 -1.04 3.59 -1.19
CA ILE A 20 -1.45 2.96 -2.45
C ILE A 20 -1.71 4.02 -3.52
N SER A 21 -2.40 5.10 -3.16
CA SER A 21 -2.70 6.18 -4.10
C SER A 21 -1.42 6.80 -4.66
N ALA A 22 -0.41 7.04 -3.80
CA ALA A 22 0.88 7.55 -4.22
C ALA A 22 1.59 6.61 -5.22
N ILE A 23 1.59 5.30 -4.95
CA ILE A 23 2.18 4.29 -5.86
C ILE A 23 1.46 4.29 -7.21
N VAL A 24 0.12 4.30 -7.21
CA VAL A 24 -0.68 4.30 -8.44
C VAL A 24 -0.44 5.57 -9.26
N ASP A 25 -0.36 6.73 -8.60
CA ASP A 25 -0.06 7.98 -9.28
C ASP A 25 1.36 7.99 -9.87
N GLU A 26 2.33 7.39 -9.18
CA GLU A 26 3.68 7.25 -9.71
C GLU A 26 3.72 6.34 -10.95
N ILE A 27 3.04 5.19 -10.92
CA ILE A 27 2.88 4.29 -12.09
C ILE A 27 2.25 5.06 -13.26
N ARG A 28 1.20 5.85 -12.99
CA ARG A 28 0.55 6.68 -14.02
C ARG A 28 1.54 7.69 -14.61
N ASN A 29 2.31 8.38 -13.78
CA ASN A 29 3.31 9.35 -14.21
C ASN A 29 4.40 8.69 -15.07
N ILE A 30 4.89 7.52 -14.67
CA ILE A 30 5.86 6.72 -15.45
C ILE A 30 5.28 6.39 -16.83
N ARG A 31 4.04 5.90 -16.88
CA ARG A 31 3.40 5.47 -18.13
C ARG A 31 3.35 6.58 -19.17
N PHE A 32 3.04 7.81 -18.75
CA PHE A 32 2.92 8.98 -19.63
C PHE A 32 4.22 9.79 -19.77
N SER A 33 5.30 9.39 -19.10
CA SER A 33 6.59 10.05 -19.23
C SER A 33 7.25 9.78 -20.60
N GLN A 34 8.21 10.63 -20.96
CA GLN A 34 9.10 10.45 -22.13
C GLN A 34 10.30 9.52 -21.81
N MET A 35 10.19 8.72 -20.75
CA MET A 35 11.23 7.79 -20.34
C MET A 35 11.31 6.60 -21.30
N ASP A 36 12.48 5.97 -21.39
CA ASP A 36 12.67 4.72 -22.16
C ASP A 36 11.71 3.61 -21.68
N GLU A 37 11.14 2.85 -22.63
CA GLU A 37 10.10 1.85 -22.32
C GLU A 37 10.60 0.70 -21.44
N ASN A 38 11.85 0.25 -21.60
CA ASN A 38 12.41 -0.79 -20.72
C ASN A 38 12.58 -0.24 -19.31
N LYS A 39 13.04 1.01 -19.18
CA LYS A 39 13.11 1.70 -17.87
C LYS A 39 11.73 1.92 -17.26
N LYS A 40 10.69 2.19 -18.06
CA LYS A 40 9.31 2.27 -17.57
C LYS A 40 8.87 0.94 -17.00
N GLN A 41 9.16 -0.16 -17.68
CA GLN A 41 8.81 -1.49 -17.22
C GLN A 41 9.50 -1.81 -15.90
N GLU A 42 10.83 -1.65 -15.81
CA GLU A 42 11.59 -1.89 -14.57
C GLU A 42 11.04 -1.09 -13.39
N ARG A 43 10.71 0.19 -13.61
CA ARG A 43 10.16 1.07 -12.56
C ARG A 43 8.74 0.69 -12.17
N CYS A 44 7.89 0.33 -13.13
CA CYS A 44 6.55 -0.18 -12.85
C CYS A 44 6.60 -1.50 -12.07
N ASP A 45 7.51 -2.40 -12.41
CA ASP A 45 7.69 -3.68 -11.72
C ASP A 45 8.18 -3.47 -10.29
N TYR A 46 9.12 -2.55 -10.09
CA TYR A 46 9.52 -2.13 -8.74
C TYR A 46 8.33 -1.61 -7.92
N LEU A 47 7.52 -0.71 -8.49
CA LEU A 47 6.36 -0.15 -7.80
C LEU A 47 5.27 -1.18 -7.49
N ARG A 48 5.10 -2.20 -8.34
CA ARG A 48 4.20 -3.33 -8.05
C ARG A 48 4.69 -4.13 -6.84
N ASN A 49 5.99 -4.40 -6.75
CA ASN A 49 6.56 -5.09 -5.59
C ASN A 49 6.43 -4.26 -4.31
N GLU A 50 6.59 -2.94 -4.39
CA GLU A 50 6.37 -2.04 -3.26
C GLU A 50 4.89 -2.04 -2.82
N PHE A 51 3.95 -2.07 -3.77
CA PHE A 51 2.52 -2.21 -3.46
C PHE A 51 2.24 -3.51 -2.69
N GLU A 52 2.75 -4.65 -3.19
CA GLU A 52 2.58 -5.95 -2.53
C GLU A 52 3.19 -5.95 -1.12
N ARG A 53 4.38 -5.36 -0.96
CA ARG A 53 5.04 -5.23 0.35
C ARG A 53 4.18 -4.43 1.33
N VAL A 54 3.66 -3.28 0.90
CA VAL A 54 2.78 -2.43 1.74
C VAL A 54 1.54 -3.22 2.14
N MET A 55 0.87 -3.89 1.20
CA MET A 55 -0.32 -4.68 1.52
C MET A 55 -0.05 -5.75 2.58
N PHE A 56 1.06 -6.48 2.45
CA PHE A 56 1.46 -7.52 3.41
C PHE A 56 1.81 -6.95 4.80
N GLU A 57 2.53 -5.83 4.84
CA GLU A 57 2.87 -5.16 6.11
C GLU A 57 1.62 -4.66 6.84
N GLU A 58 0.65 -4.09 6.12
CA GLU A 58 -0.57 -3.54 6.72
C GLU A 58 -1.54 -4.67 7.14
N GLU A 59 -1.62 -5.77 6.37
CA GLU A 59 -2.35 -6.98 6.78
C GLU A 59 -1.82 -7.52 8.11
N LYS A 60 -0.49 -7.67 8.25
CA LYS A 60 0.13 -8.10 9.50
C LYS A 60 -0.22 -7.21 10.70
N LYS A 61 -0.24 -5.89 10.52
CA LYS A 61 -0.64 -4.98 11.61
C LYS A 61 -2.09 -5.19 12.04
N ILE A 62 -2.98 -5.44 11.08
CA ILE A 62 -4.39 -5.74 11.37
C ILE A 62 -4.48 -7.08 12.12
N GLU A 63 -3.78 -8.11 11.67
CA GLU A 63 -3.71 -9.41 12.35
C GLU A 63 -3.20 -9.28 13.79
N GLU A 64 -2.13 -8.51 14.02
CA GLU A 64 -1.59 -8.25 15.36
C GLU A 64 -2.60 -7.55 16.27
N ILE A 65 -3.34 -6.56 15.75
CA ILE A 65 -4.38 -5.87 16.51
C ILE A 65 -5.51 -6.85 16.88
N GLN A 66 -5.94 -7.68 15.94
CA GLN A 66 -7.00 -8.67 16.17
C GLN A 66 -6.55 -9.77 17.14
N ALA A 67 -5.29 -10.20 17.08
CA ALA A 67 -4.73 -11.18 18.01
C ALA A 67 -4.62 -10.64 19.44
N ASN A 68 -4.32 -9.34 19.59
CA ASN A 68 -4.23 -8.68 20.91
C ASN A 68 -5.60 -8.33 21.53
N GLU A 69 -6.70 -8.45 20.78
CA GLU A 69 -8.07 -8.30 21.30
C GLU A 69 -8.72 -9.60 21.77
N ASN A 70 -8.14 -10.76 21.42
CA ASN A 70 -8.60 -12.09 21.84
C ASN A 70 -7.92 -12.54 23.13
#